data_AF-A0A2M8DV59-F1
#
_entry.id   AF-A0A2M8DV59-F1
#
_cell.length_a   1.000
_cell.length_b   1.000
_cell.length_c   1.000
_cell.angle_alpha   90.00
_cell.angle_beta   90.00
_cell.angle_gamma   90.00
#
_symmetry.space_group_name_H-M   'P 1'
#
loop_
_entity.id
_entity.type
_entity.pdbx_description
1 polymer ?
#
loop_
_entity_poly.entity_id
_entity_poly.type
_entity_poly.pdbx_seq_one_letter_code
_entity_poly.pdbx_strand_id
1 'polypeptide(L)' 'MSGSLFVISAPSGAGKTSLVHALLNSNAQLDLSVSYTTRQPREGEVEGVAYHFVSRDTFVEMA' A
#
# COMPACT_ATOMS: atom_id res chain seq x y z
N MET A 1 0.56 -4.27 -24.29
CA MET A 1 -0.12 -3.06 -23.75
C MET A 1 0.49 -2.75 -22.40
N SER A 2 0.70 -1.48 -22.08
CA SER A 2 1.12 -1.01 -20.75
C SER A 2 -0.12 -0.80 -19.87
N GLY A 3 -0.05 -1.15 -18.60
CA GLY A 3 -1.08 -0.80 -17.63
C GLY A 3 -1.12 0.70 -17.33
N SER A 4 -2.23 1.17 -16.76
CA SER A 4 -2.36 2.55 -16.27
C SER A 4 -1.93 2.62 -14.81
N LEU A 5 -1.10 3.61 -14.47
CA LEU A 5 -0.72 3.91 -13.10
C LEU A 5 -1.59 5.04 -12.55
N PHE A 6 -2.19 4.81 -11.38
CA PHE A 6 -2.99 5.80 -10.66
C PHE A 6 -2.32 6.17 -9.34
N VAL A 7 -2.33 7.46 -9.00
CA VAL A 7 -1.85 7.96 -7.71
C VAL A 7 -2.99 8.69 -7.02
N ILE A 8 -3.35 8.21 -5.82
CA ILE A 8 -4.41 8.81 -4.99
C ILE A 8 -3.76 9.35 -3.72
N SER A 9 -3.85 10.67 -3.52
CA SER A 9 -3.35 11.35 -2.32
C SER A 9 -4.48 12.15 -1.66
N ALA A 10 -4.56 12.06 -0.33
CA ALA A 10 -5.50 12.84 0.46
C ALA A 10 -4.98 12.98 1.90
N PRO A 11 -5.40 14.02 2.65
CA PRO A 11 -5.07 14.16 4.07
C PRO A 11 -5.52 12.95 4.91
N SER A 12 -4.90 12.79 6.07
CA SER A 12 -5.38 11.81 7.06
C SER A 12 -6.84 12.09 7.43
N GLY A 13 -7.67 11.05 7.50
CA GLY A 13 -9.11 11.17 7.77
C GLY A 13 -9.98 11.52 6.57
N ALA A 14 -9.42 11.83 5.40
CA ALA A 14 -10.18 12.20 4.20
C ALA A 14 -10.83 11.01 3.46
N GLY A 15 -10.75 9.79 3.99
CA GLY A 15 -11.40 8.60 3.40
C GLY A 15 -10.62 7.90 2.29
N LYS A 16 -9.34 8.20 2.08
CA LYS A 16 -8.49 7.57 1.04
C LYS A 16 -8.54 6.04 1.08
N THR A 17 -8.37 5.45 2.25
CA THR A 17 -8.38 4.00 2.42
C THR A 17 -9.73 3.41 2.02
N SER A 18 -10.84 4.00 2.47
CA SER A 18 -12.18 3.54 2.13
C SER A 18 -12.44 3.58 0.61
N LEU A 19 -12.00 4.65 -0.07
CA LEU A 19 -12.11 4.76 -1.53
C LEU A 19 -11.31 3.69 -2.26
N VAL A 20 -10.04 3.50 -1.89
CA VAL A 20 -9.17 2.48 -2.50
C VAL A 20 -9.76 1.08 -2.34
N HIS A 21 -10.29 0.75 -1.16
CA HIS A 21 -10.93 -0.55 -0.92
C HIS A 21 -12.19 -0.73 -1.79
N ALA A 22 -13.02 0.30 -1.93
CA ALA A 22 -14.20 0.24 -2.80
C ALA A 22 -13.83 0.05 -4.27
N LEU A 23 -12.75 0.67 -4.74
CA LEU A 23 -12.25 0.51 -6.12
C LEU A 23 -11.75 -0.92 -6.38
N LEU A 24 -10.93 -1.47 -5.47
CA LEU A 24 -10.42 -2.84 -5.61
C LEU A 24 -11.55 -3.88 -5.59
N ASN A 25 -12.58 -3.66 -4.77
CA ASN A 25 -13.75 -4.55 -4.71
C ASN A 25 -14.66 -4.46 -5.94
N SER A 26 -14.67 -3.33 -6.64
CA SER A 26 -15.56 -3.09 -7.79
C SER A 26 -14.90 -3.39 -9.14
N ASN A 27 -13.58 -3.50 -9.20
CA ASN A 27 -12.85 -3.76 -10.44
C ASN A 27 -11.66 -4.69 -10.23
N ALA A 28 -11.80 -5.94 -10.70
CA ALA A 28 -10.77 -6.97 -10.61
C ALA A 28 -9.53 -6.74 -11.50
N GLN A 29 -9.52 -5.69 -12.34
CA GLN A 29 -8.35 -5.29 -13.13
C GLN A 29 -7.47 -4.27 -12.40
N LEU A 30 -7.81 -3.90 -11.17
CA LEU A 30 -7.01 -3.01 -10.34
C LEU A 30 -6.22 -3.82 -9.32
N ASP A 31 -4.91 -3.60 -9.31
CA ASP A 31 -4.02 -4.10 -8.27
C ASP A 31 -3.56 -2.97 -7.38
N LEU A 32 -3.43 -3.25 -6.08
CA LEU A 32 -2.86 -2.32 -5.11
C LEU A 32 -1.35 -2.52 -5.01
N SER A 33 -0.58 -1.44 -5.14
CA SER A 33 0.83 -1.44 -4.77
C SER A 33 0.98 -1.42 -3.24
N VAL A 34 1.47 -2.51 -2.66
CA VAL A 34 1.81 -2.59 -1.23
C VAL A 34 3.20 -2.01 -1.02
N SER A 35 3.31 -0.97 -0.19
CA SER A 35 4.58 -0.27 0.04
C SER A 35 5.47 -0.99 1.04
N TYR A 36 6.77 -0.69 1.01
CA TYR A 36 7.73 -1.09 2.03
C TYR A 36 7.80 -0.04 3.15
N THR A 37 8.06 -0.48 4.37
CA THR A 37 8.27 0.43 5.51
C THR A 37 9.24 -0.15 6.52
N THR A 38 9.98 0.73 7.21
CA THR A 38 10.93 0.37 8.26
C THR A 38 10.33 0.45 9.68
N ARG A 39 9.09 0.90 9.81
CA ARG A 39 8.40 0.89 11.10
C ARG A 39 7.99 -0.53 11.45
N GLN A 40 7.81 -0.79 12.74
CA GLN A 40 7.21 -2.05 13.16
C GLN A 40 5.70 -2.12 12.81
N PRO A 41 5.17 -3.33 12.54
CA PRO A 41 3.74 -3.54 12.40
C PRO A 41 2.99 -3.09 13.66
N ARG A 42 1.80 -2.51 13.49
CA ARG A 42 0.85 -2.28 14.57
C ARG A 42 0.02 -3.54 14.81
N GLU A 43 -0.65 -3.62 15.94
CA GLU A 43 -1.58 -4.70 16.23
C GLU A 43 -2.64 -4.82 15.11
N GLY A 44 -2.81 -6.03 14.58
CA GLY A 44 -3.74 -6.33 13.50
C GLY A 44 -3.21 -6.07 12.09
N GLU A 45 -2.03 -5.49 11.91
CA GLU A 45 -1.42 -5.38 10.58
C GLU A 45 -0.78 -6.69 10.13
N VAL A 46 -0.92 -6.99 8.84
CA VAL A 46 -0.45 -8.23 8.22
C VAL A 46 0.64 -7.91 7.19
N GLU A 47 1.76 -8.63 7.28
CA GLU A 47 2.88 -8.59 6.33
C GLU A 47 2.39 -8.89 4.91
N GLY A 48 2.81 -8.07 3.94
CA GLY A 48 2.41 -8.18 2.54
C GLY A 48 0.97 -7.72 2.23
N VAL A 49 0.20 -7.30 3.22
CA VAL A 49 -1.14 -6.73 3.03
C VAL A 49 -1.15 -5.25 3.38
N ALA A 50 -0.71 -4.90 4.59
CA ALA A 50 -0.64 -3.50 5.03
C ALA A 50 0.61 -2.82 4.45
N TYR A 51 1.76 -3.45 4.65
CA TYR A 51 3.06 -3.08 4.13
C TYR A 51 3.92 -4.35 3.98
N HIS A 52 5.01 -4.23 3.24
CA HIS A 52 6.19 -5.07 3.45
C HIS A 52 7.02 -4.46 4.58
N PHE A 53 7.08 -5.13 5.73
CA PHE A 53 7.81 -4.65 6.89
C PHE A 53 9.26 -5.16 6.83
N VAL A 54 10.19 -4.24 6.63
CA VAL A 54 11.62 -4.55 6.47
C VAL A 54 12.46 -3.81 7.49
N SER A 55 13.69 -4.29 7.72
CA SER A 55 14.65 -3.54 8.53
C SER A 55 15.12 -2.27 7.80
N ARG A 56 15.69 -1.32 8.53
CA ARG A 56 16.31 -0.14 7.92
C ARG A 56 17.45 -0.52 6.97
N ASP A 57 18.28 -1.48 7.36
CA ASP A 57 19.42 -1.92 6.56
C ASP A 57 18.94 -2.55 5.25
N THR A 58 17.95 -3.44 5.33
CA THR A 58 17.29 -4.04 4.15
C THR A 58 16.69 -2.97 3.23
N PHE A 59 16.00 -1.97 3.79
CA PHE A 59 15.41 -0.90 2.98
C PHE A 59 16.47 -0.10 2.22
N VAL A 60 17.64 0.15 2.84
CA VAL A 60 18.75 0.87 2.21
C VAL A 60 19.38 0.05 1.07
N GLU A 61 19.43 -1.28 1.21
CA GLU A 61 19.94 -2.19 0.16
C GLU A 61 19.02 -2.32 -1.06
N MET A 62 17.75 -1.93 -0.95
CA MET A 62 16.78 -1.97 -2.05
C MET A 62 16.88 -0.78 -3.02
N ALA A 63 17.64 0.26 -2.67
CA ALA A 63 17.78 1.50 -3.44
C ALA A 63 18.89 1.40 -4.51
#